data_AF-A0A2M7QUV1-F1
#
_entry.id   AF-A0A2M7QUV1-F1
#
_cell.length_a   1.000
_cell.length_b   1.000
_cell.length_c   1.000
_cell.angle_alpha   90.00
_cell.angle_beta   90.00
_cell.angle_gamma   90.00
#
_symmetry.space_group_name_H-M   'P 1'
#
loop_
_entity.id
_entity.type
_entity.pdbx_description
1 polymer ?
#
loop_
_entity_poly.entity_id
_entity_poly.type
_entity_poly.pdbx_seq_one_letter_code
_entity_poly.pdbx_strand_id
1 'polypeptide(L)'
;MKQEFSKHWLGYLVLLLASGLFALVFLEVWPDRNLERMAIIGYAIFYYLWGILTHRAKQPMTPGLIREYGLVATLGAALLLMLTF
;
A
#
# COMPACT_ATOMS: atom_id res chain seq x y z
N MET A 1 -19.41 13.47 -3.22
CA MET A 1 -19.00 12.04 -3.13
C MET A 1 -18.92 11.34 -4.49
N LYS A 2 -20.00 11.29 -5.30
CA LYS A 2 -19.97 10.60 -6.62
C LYS A 2 -18.96 11.19 -7.63
N GLN A 3 -18.82 12.52 -7.70
CA GLN A 3 -17.92 13.18 -8.65
C GLN A 3 -16.43 12.98 -8.33
N GLU A 4 -16.04 13.01 -7.05
CA GLU A 4 -14.65 12.75 -6.61
C GLU A 4 -14.24 11.29 -6.87
N PHE A 5 -15.13 10.34 -6.54
CA PHE A 5 -14.89 8.92 -6.87
C PHE A 5 -14.68 8.71 -8.37
N SER A 6 -15.49 9.36 -9.23
CA SER A 6 -15.34 9.26 -10.69
C SER A 6 -14.07 9.90 -11.25
N LYS A 7 -13.42 10.83 -10.53
CA LYS A 7 -12.15 11.44 -10.94
C LYS A 7 -10.93 10.63 -10.47
N HIS A 8 -11.10 9.78 -9.47
CA HIS A 8 -10.03 9.02 -8.83
C HIS A 8 -10.19 7.50 -8.95
N TRP A 9 -11.22 7.03 -9.66
CA TRP A 9 -11.57 5.61 -9.76
C TRP A 9 -10.42 4.72 -10.26
N LEU A 10 -9.62 5.19 -11.23
CA LEU A 10 -8.43 4.46 -11.70
C LEU A 10 -7.40 4.27 -10.58
N GLY A 11 -7.21 5.31 -9.76
CA GLY A 11 -6.30 5.26 -8.61
C GLY A 11 -6.75 4.22 -7.58
N TYR A 12 -8.05 4.18 -7.31
CA TYR A 12 -8.65 3.20 -6.42
C TYR A 12 -8.64 1.78 -7.00
N LEU A 13 -8.84 1.63 -8.32
CA LEU A 13 -8.79 0.33 -9.00
C LEU A 13 -7.40 -0.28 -8.92
N VAL A 14 -6.34 0.51 -9.17
CA VAL A 14 -4.96 0.02 -9.04
C VAL A 14 -4.67 -0.39 -7.59
N LEU A 15 -5.11 0.40 -6.61
CA LEU A 15 -4.94 0.04 -5.20
C LEU A 15 -5.64 -1.29 -4.89
N LEU A 16 -6.89 -1.44 -5.33
CA LEU A 16 -7.68 -2.65 -5.11
C LEU A 16 -7.01 -3.89 -5.72
N LEU A 17 -6.56 -3.79 -6.98
CA LEU A 17 -5.91 -4.91 -7.67
C LEU A 17 -4.57 -5.27 -7.00
N ALA A 18 -3.78 -4.28 -6.61
CA ALA A 18 -2.51 -4.52 -5.93
C ALA A 18 -2.71 -5.12 -4.53
N SER A 19 -3.69 -4.66 -3.77
CA SER A 19 -4.06 -5.24 -2.47
C SER A 19 -4.58 -6.68 -2.61
N GLY A 20 -5.41 -6.93 -3.62
CA GLY A 20 -5.90 -8.28 -3.92
C GLY A 20 -4.77 -9.23 -4.31
N LEU A 21 -3.85 -8.78 -5.16
CA LEU A 21 -2.66 -9.54 -5.53
C LEU A 21 -1.77 -9.82 -4.33
N PHE A 22 -1.53 -8.82 -3.46
CA PHE A 22 -0.79 -9.01 -2.22
C PHE A 22 -1.44 -10.08 -1.34
N ALA A 23 -2.75 -10.06 -1.16
CA ALA A 23 -3.45 -11.06 -0.35
C ALA A 23 -3.26 -12.48 -0.93
N LEU A 24 -3.36 -12.64 -2.26
CA LEU A 24 -3.12 -13.94 -2.92
C LEU A 24 -1.67 -14.41 -2.74
N VAL A 25 -0.70 -13.54 -2.96
CA VAL A 25 0.72 -13.86 -2.77
C VAL A 25 1.01 -14.21 -1.32
N PHE A 26 0.47 -13.45 -0.37
CA PHE A 26 0.64 -13.69 1.06
C PHE A 26 0.10 -15.06 1.48
N LEU A 27 -1.06 -15.45 0.97
CA LEU A 27 -1.65 -16.77 1.23
C LEU A 27 -0.86 -17.91 0.56
N GLU A 28 -0.31 -17.68 -0.63
CA GLU A 28 0.49 -18.69 -1.34
C GLU A 28 1.83 -18.97 -0.65
N VAL A 29 2.48 -17.93 -0.10
CA VAL A 29 3.76 -18.09 0.60
C VAL A 29 3.60 -18.55 2.05
N TRP A 30 2.37 -18.62 2.58
CA TRP A 30 2.11 -19.13 3.91
C TRP A 30 2.41 -20.64 4.01
N PRO A 31 3.07 -21.15 5.07
CA PRO A 31 3.49 -20.46 6.29
C PRO A 31 4.97 -20.03 6.30
N ASP A 32 5.63 -19.88 5.14
CA ASP A 32 7.03 -19.46 5.09
C ASP A 32 7.18 -18.01 5.55
N ARG A 33 7.60 -17.84 6.81
CA ARG A 33 7.76 -16.54 7.45
C ARG A 33 8.72 -15.62 6.72
N ASN A 34 9.76 -16.14 6.07
CA ASN A 34 10.70 -15.29 5.35
C ASN A 34 10.04 -14.70 4.10
N LEU A 35 9.33 -15.53 3.35
CA LEU A 35 8.60 -15.10 2.15
C LEU A 35 7.42 -14.17 2.50
N GLU A 36 6.68 -14.45 3.58
CA GLU A 36 5.63 -13.56 4.10
C GLU A 36 6.19 -12.16 4.41
N ARG A 37 7.32 -12.08 5.12
CA ARG A 37 7.98 -10.81 5.46
C ARG A 37 8.44 -10.06 4.21
N MET A 38 9.00 -10.76 3.23
CA MET A 38 9.39 -10.18 1.95
C MET A 38 8.17 -9.61 1.20
N ALA A 39 7.06 -10.33 1.18
CA ALA A 39 5.81 -9.88 0.58
C ALA A 39 5.25 -8.63 1.30
N ILE A 40 5.24 -8.61 2.63
CA ILE A 40 4.80 -7.45 3.43
C ILE A 40 5.65 -6.22 3.13
N ILE A 41 6.98 -6.36 3.15
CA ILE A 41 7.91 -5.26 2.88
C ILE A 41 7.70 -4.73 1.45
N GLY A 42 7.60 -5.64 0.48
CA GLY A 42 7.32 -5.27 -0.92
C GLY A 42 6.02 -4.49 -1.07
N TYR A 43 4.95 -4.94 -0.42
CA TYR A 43 3.67 -4.25 -0.44
C TYR A 43 3.69 -2.89 0.26
N ALA A 44 4.42 -2.77 1.38
CA ALA A 44 4.59 -1.49 2.08
C ALA A 44 5.32 -0.44 1.21
N ILE A 45 6.38 -0.86 0.50
CA ILE A 45 7.10 -0.02 -0.45
C ILE A 45 6.17 0.40 -1.59
N PHE A 46 5.43 -0.55 -2.17
CA PHE A 46 4.44 -0.25 -3.21
C PHE A 46 3.42 0.78 -2.73
N TYR A 47 2.79 0.58 -1.57
CA TYR A 47 1.77 1.47 -1.04
C TYR A 47 2.29 2.89 -0.83
N TYR A 48 3.50 3.01 -0.25
CA TYR A 48 4.16 4.30 -0.05
C TYR A 48 4.44 5.02 -1.38
N LEU A 49 5.08 4.34 -2.33
CA LEU A 49 5.39 4.91 -3.64
C LEU A 49 4.13 5.28 -4.42
N TRP A 50 3.11 4.42 -4.39
CA TRP A 50 1.83 4.66 -5.05
C TRP A 50 1.13 5.90 -4.46
N GLY A 51 1.10 6.03 -3.14
CA GLY A 51 0.56 7.21 -2.46
C GLY A 51 1.26 8.51 -2.89
N ILE A 52 2.58 8.47 -3.02
CA ILE A 52 3.38 9.61 -3.50
C ILE A 52 3.05 9.95 -4.96
N LEU A 53 3.11 8.96 -5.85
CA LEU A 53 2.94 9.16 -7.29
C LEU A 53 1.54 9.66 -7.65
N THR A 54 0.51 9.09 -7.03
CA THR A 54 -0.88 9.48 -7.28
C THR A 54 -1.20 10.89 -6.81
N HIS A 55 -0.51 11.40 -5.78
CA HIS A 55 -0.70 12.77 -5.29
C HIS A 55 0.14 13.80 -6.04
N ARG A 56 1.38 13.46 -6.45
CA ARG A 56 2.19 14.34 -7.32
C ARG A 56 1.49 14.69 -8.63
N ALA A 57 0.69 13.77 -9.17
CA ALA A 57 -0.01 13.99 -10.44
C ALA A 57 -1.18 14.98 -10.34
N LYS A 58 -1.63 15.37 -9.13
CA LYS A 58 -2.90 16.09 -8.94
C LYS A 58 -2.80 17.38 -8.13
N GLN A 59 -1.87 17.50 -7.19
CA GLN A 59 -1.71 18.69 -6.33
C GLN A 59 -0.23 18.89 -5.91
N PRO A 60 0.18 20.12 -5.53
CA PRO A 60 1.50 20.35 -4.97
C PRO A 60 1.70 19.49 -3.72
N MET A 61 2.71 18.64 -3.77
CA MET A 61 3.05 17.73 -2.69
C MET A 61 3.50 18.51 -1.46
N THR A 62 2.76 18.41 -0.35
CA THR A 62 3.22 18.91 0.94
C THR A 62 4.07 17.83 1.64
N PRO A 63 5.14 18.21 2.36
CA PRO A 63 5.95 17.26 3.14
C PRO A 63 5.13 16.48 4.18
N GLY A 64 4.07 17.09 4.73
CA GLY A 64 3.16 16.46 5.68
C GLY A 64 2.48 15.22 5.09
N LEU A 65 2.00 15.31 3.85
CA LEU A 65 1.32 14.22 3.17
C LEU A 65 2.26 13.03 2.90
N ILE A 66 3.51 13.29 2.50
CA ILE A 66 4.53 12.23 2.34
C ILE A 66 4.73 11.49 3.66
N ARG A 67 4.80 12.24 4.78
CA ARG A 67 4.95 11.65 6.12
C ARG A 67 3.76 10.78 6.50
N GLU A 68 2.54 11.21 6.19
CA GLU A 68 1.32 10.43 6.45
C GLU A 68 1.35 9.09 5.71
N TYR A 69 1.66 9.09 4.41
CA TYR A 69 1.79 7.84 3.64
C TYR A 69 2.88 6.93 4.21
N GLY A 70 4.02 7.50 4.60
CA GLY A 70 5.12 6.75 5.20
C GLY A 70 4.73 6.12 6.54
N LEU A 71 4.05 6.87 7.41
CA LEU A 71 3.59 6.39 8.70
C LEU A 71 2.54 5.29 8.56
N VAL A 72 1.57 5.44 7.66
CA VAL A 72 0.53 4.43 7.42
C VAL A 72 1.14 3.15 6.85
N ALA A 73 2.04 3.26 5.86
CA ALA A 73 2.74 2.11 5.29
C ALA A 73 3.56 1.37 6.36
N THR A 74 4.30 2.13 7.19
CA THR A 74 5.14 1.57 8.25
C THR A 74 4.31 0.90 9.33
N LEU A 75 3.22 1.53 9.78
CA LEU A 75 2.32 0.96 10.78
C LEU A 75 1.67 -0.33 10.27
N GLY A 76 1.15 -0.33 9.04
CA GLY A 76 0.56 -1.52 8.43
C GLY A 76 1.57 -2.65 8.29
N ALA A 77 2.78 -2.34 7.81
CA ALA A 77 3.86 -3.32 7.71
C ALA A 77 4.24 -3.88 9.08
N ALA A 78 4.41 -3.03 10.10
CA ALA A 78 4.76 -3.46 11.45
C ALA A 78 3.72 -4.41 12.04
N LEU A 79 2.42 -4.10 11.89
CA LEU A 79 1.34 -4.96 12.35
C LEU A 79 1.34 -6.32 11.66
N LEU A 80 1.55 -6.36 10.33
CA LEU A 80 1.61 -7.63 9.60
C LEU A 80 2.86 -8.43 9.93
N LEU A 81 4.02 -7.78 10.05
CA LEU A 81 5.26 -8.41 10.49
C LEU A 81 5.11 -9.03 11.88
N MET A 82 4.37 -8.37 12.79
CA MET A 82 4.05 -8.91 14.12
C MET A 82 3.36 -10.27 14.07
N LEU A 83 2.54 -10.53 13.05
CA LEU A 83 1.84 -11.80 12.85
C LEU A 83 2.76 -12.92 12.30
N THR A 84 3.96 -12.58 11.87
CA THR A 84 4.95 -13.50 11.28
C THR A 84 6.08 -13.88 12.24
N PHE A 85 6.00 -13.48 13.52
CA PHE A 85 6.92 -13.93 14.58
C PHE A 85 6.51 -15.28 15.15
#